data_AF-A0A852WSJ5-F1
#
_entry.id   AF-A0A852WSJ5-F1
#
_cell.length_a   1.000
_cell.length_b   1.000
_cell.length_c   1.000
_cell.angle_alpha   90.00
_cell.angle_beta   90.00
_cell.angle_gamma   90.00
#
_symmetry.space_group_name_H-M   'P 1'
#
loop_
_entity.id
_entity.type
_entity.pdbx_description
1 polymer ?
#
loop_
_entity_poly.entity_id
_entity_poly.type
_entity_poly.pdbx_seq_one_letter_code
_entity_poly.pdbx_strand_id
1 'polypeptide(L)' 'MSDDIDDRADALRFETRVVTPEDAAAVTAVLLAALDEQTAAEASVDPGRSAWVRSGGAMRRPLVVGPGRWVRTGA' A
#
# COMPACT_ATOMS: atom_id res chain seq x y z
N MET A 1 -14.30 10.74 -16.40
CA MET A 1 -13.07 10.94 -15.62
C MET A 1 -13.04 12.33 -15.00
N SER A 2 -13.46 13.40 -15.70
CA SER A 2 -13.67 14.73 -15.06
C SER A 2 -14.63 14.71 -13.87
N ASP A 3 -15.72 13.95 -13.94
CA ASP A 3 -16.73 13.84 -12.87
C ASP A 3 -16.13 13.44 -11.49
N ASP A 4 -15.19 12.48 -11.47
CA ASP A 4 -14.51 12.05 -10.22
C ASP A 4 -13.52 13.09 -9.69
N ILE A 5 -12.91 13.88 -10.57
CA ILE A 5 -12.02 14.97 -10.16
C ILE A 5 -12.83 16.12 -9.56
N ASP A 6 -13.96 16.46 -10.18
CA ASP A 6 -14.87 17.50 -9.72
C ASP A 6 -15.50 17.11 -8.36
N ASP A 7 -15.94 15.86 -8.19
CA ASP A 7 -16.44 15.32 -6.92
C ASP A 7 -15.39 15.38 -5.79
N ARG A 8 -14.13 15.06 -6.09
CA ARG A 8 -13.03 15.14 -5.12
C ARG A 8 -12.67 16.58 -4.78
N ALA A 9 -12.74 17.49 -5.74
CA ALA A 9 -12.52 18.91 -5.50
C ALA A 9 -13.61 19.49 -4.58
N ASP A 10 -14.87 19.10 -4.77
CA ASP A 10 -16.01 19.53 -3.94
C ASP A 10 -15.94 19.02 -2.49
N ALA A 11 -15.19 17.93 -2.25
CA ALA A 11 -14.93 17.41 -0.91
C ALA A 11 -13.90 18.24 -0.11
N LEU A 12 -13.08 19.06 -0.77
CA LEU A 12 -12.06 19.88 -0.11
C LEU A 12 -12.67 21.16 0.47
N ARG A 13 -12.28 21.50 1.70
CA ARG A 13 -12.70 22.74 2.37
C ARG A 13 -11.52 23.49 2.97
N PHE A 14 -11.49 24.80 2.71
CA PHE A 14 -10.53 25.71 3.31
C PHE A 14 -11.13 26.33 4.58
N GLU A 15 -10.58 25.98 5.74
CA GLU A 15 -11.00 26.54 7.05
C GLU A 15 -10.41 27.94 7.30
N THR A 16 -9.37 28.33 6.57
CA THR A 16 -8.72 29.63 6.69
C THR A 16 -9.54 30.74 6.04
N ARG A 17 -9.66 31.86 6.74
CA ARG A 17 -10.55 32.96 6.36
C ARG A 17 -10.09 33.76 5.11
N VAL A 18 -8.82 33.66 4.74
CA VAL A 18 -8.23 34.43 3.63
C VAL A 18 -7.55 33.46 2.68
N VAL A 19 -8.35 32.90 1.76
CA VAL A 19 -7.88 32.09 0.65
C VAL A 19 -8.43 32.72 -0.62
N THR A 20 -7.54 33.05 -1.55
CA THR A 20 -7.95 33.58 -2.84
C THR A 20 -8.45 32.46 -3.76
N PRO A 21 -9.27 32.74 -4.78
CA PRO A 21 -9.69 31.72 -5.74
C PRO A 21 -8.51 31.06 -6.47
N GLU A 22 -7.45 31.83 -6.71
CA GLU A 22 -6.21 31.33 -7.33
C GLU A 22 -5.48 30.36 -6.41
N ASP A 23 -5.30 30.73 -5.14
CA ASP A 23 -4.67 29.86 -4.14
C ASP A 23 -5.48 28.57 -3.93
N ALA A 24 -6.80 28.69 -3.89
CA ALA A 24 -7.69 27.52 -3.77
C ALA A 24 -7.50 26.57 -4.96
N ALA A 25 -7.48 27.10 -6.18
CA ALA A 25 -7.28 26.30 -7.38
C ALA A 25 -5.89 25.63 -7.40
N ALA A 26 -4.84 26.37 -7.02
CA ALA A 26 -3.48 25.85 -6.96
C ALA A 26 -3.36 24.71 -5.94
N VAL A 27 -3.89 24.89 -4.72
CA VAL A 27 -3.83 23.87 -3.67
C VAL A 27 -4.65 22.65 -4.05
N THR A 28 -5.86 22.83 -4.60
CA THR A 28 -6.68 21.71 -5.07
C THR A 28 -5.97 20.91 -6.15
N ALA A 29 -5.34 21.56 -7.13
CA ALA A 29 -4.58 20.89 -8.17
C ALA A 29 -3.40 20.07 -7.61
N VAL A 30 -2.67 20.62 -6.63
CA VAL A 30 -1.55 19.93 -5.97
C VAL A 30 -2.03 18.71 -5.17
N LEU A 31 -3.11 18.85 -4.40
CA LEU A 31 -3.63 17.77 -3.58
C LEU A 31 -4.17 16.63 -4.45
N LEU A 32 -4.88 16.93 -5.53
CA LEU A 32 -5.38 15.93 -6.46
C LEU A 32 -4.23 15.17 -7.15
N ALA A 33 -3.20 15.89 -7.60
CA ALA A 33 -2.01 15.26 -8.19
C ALA A 33 -1.29 14.33 -7.20
N ALA A 34 -1.16 14.74 -5.94
CA ALA A 34 -0.53 13.92 -4.89
C ALA A 34 -1.35 12.65 -4.57
N LEU A 35 -2.69 12.75 -4.56
CA LEU A 35 -3.58 11.60 -4.35
C LEU A 35 -3.51 10.60 -5.51
N ASP A 36 -3.43 11.09 -6.75
CA ASP A 36 -3.26 10.24 -7.92
C ASP A 36 -1.91 9.50 -7.90
N GLU A 37 -0.82 10.16 -7.48
CA GLU A 37 0.47 9.52 -7.29
C GLU A 37 0.41 8.44 -6.19
N GLN A 38 -0.24 8.74 -5.06
CA GLN A 38 -0.38 7.80 -3.95
C GLN A 38 -1.19 6.55 -4.35
N THR A 39 -2.31 6.73 -5.04
CA THR A 39 -3.13 5.61 -5.52
C THR A 39 -2.38 4.76 -6.56
N ALA A 40 -1.60 5.37 -7.44
CA ALA A 40 -0.74 4.65 -8.38
C ALA A 40 0.36 3.85 -7.65
N ALA A 41 0.94 4.40 -6.59
CA ALA A 41 1.93 3.72 -5.77
C ALA A 41 1.31 2.51 -5.02
N GLU A 42 0.12 2.67 -4.45
CA GLU A 42 -0.63 1.61 -3.77
C GLU A 42 -1.04 0.48 -4.72
N ALA A 43 -1.45 0.81 -5.95
CA ALA A 43 -1.74 -0.18 -6.99
C ALA A 43 -0.50 -0.99 -7.41
N SER A 44 0.71 -0.47 -7.20
CA SER A 44 1.97 -1.15 -7.52
C SER A 44 2.47 -2.10 -6.42
N VAL A 45 1.84 -2.09 -5.23
CA VAL A 45 2.18 -3.03 -4.16
C VAL A 45 1.62 -4.40 -4.56
N ASP A 46 2.40 -5.17 -5.32
CA ASP A 46 2.27 -6.63 -5.30
C ASP A 46 2.23 -7.03 -3.83
N PRO A 47 1.21 -7.76 -3.33
CA PRO A 47 1.16 -8.21 -1.95
C PRO A 47 2.38 -9.09 -1.70
N GLY A 48 3.47 -8.44 -1.33
CA GLY A 48 4.79 -9.02 -1.28
C GLY A 48 4.68 -10.22 -0.39
N ARG A 49 4.92 -11.41 -0.95
CA ARG A 49 4.97 -12.65 -0.18
C ARG A 49 5.83 -12.35 1.03
N SER A 50 5.20 -12.26 2.20
CA SER A 50 5.95 -11.88 3.38
C SER A 50 7.07 -12.90 3.52
N ALA A 51 8.29 -12.44 3.79
CA ALA A 51 9.44 -13.33 4.02
C ALA A 51 9.18 -14.32 5.18
N TRP A 52 8.13 -14.07 5.96
CA TRP A 52 7.66 -14.83 7.11
C TRP A 52 6.34 -15.58 6.85
N VAL A 53 5.84 -15.62 5.61
CA VAL A 53 4.65 -16.41 5.28
C VAL A 53 5.03 -17.88 5.41
N ARG A 54 4.29 -18.59 6.28
CA ARG A 54 4.35 -20.04 6.37
C ARG A 54 3.93 -20.64 5.03
N SER A 55 4.84 -21.33 4.35
CA SER A 55 4.49 -22.05 3.13
C SER A 55 3.42 -23.11 3.46
N GLY A 56 2.21 -22.92 2.91
CA GLY A 56 1.10 -23.88 3.05
C GLY A 56 1.29 -25.14 2.20
N GLY A 57 2.41 -25.26 1.49
CA GLY A 57 2.74 -26.43 0.69
C GLY A 57 3.04 -27.63 1.59
N ALA A 58 2.31 -28.72 1.40
CA ALA A 58 2.66 -30.00 2.02
C ALA A 58 4.07 -30.42 1.59
N MET A 59 4.91 -30.77 2.56
CA MET A 59 6.27 -31.22 2.36
C MET A 59 6.27 -32.47 1.46
N ARG A 60 6.69 -32.33 0.19
CA ARG A 60 6.53 -33.38 -0.83
C ARG A 60 7.50 -34.55 -0.66
N ARG A 61 8.57 -34.41 0.13
CA ARG A 61 9.60 -35.44 0.35
C ARG A 61 10.11 -35.44 1.80
N PRO A 62 10.41 -36.62 2.38
CA PRO A 62 11.07 -36.71 3.69
C PRO A 62 12.47 -36.06 3.65
N LEU A 63 12.79 -35.27 4.66
CA LEU A 63 14.11 -34.64 4.79
C LEU A 63 15.07 -35.63 5.46
N VAL A 64 16.03 -36.14 4.70
CA VAL A 64 17.11 -36.98 5.24
C VAL A 64 18.21 -36.05 5.75
N VAL A 65 18.19 -35.67 7.03
CA VAL A 65 19.34 -35.02 7.69
C VAL A 65 20.64 -35.90 7.67
N GLY A 66 21.81 -35.28 7.59
CA GLY A 66 23.11 -35.98 7.49
C GLY A 66 23.72 -36.32 8.85
N PRO A 67 24.89 -36.98 8.92
CA PRO A 67 25.59 -37.26 10.18
C PRO A 67 25.81 -35.96 10.99
N GLY A 68 25.45 -35.95 12.28
CA GLY A 68 25.39 -34.74 13.13
C GLY A 68 24.00 -34.12 13.29
N ARG A 69 22.92 -34.90 13.16
CA ARG A 69 21.53 -34.42 13.11
C ARG A 69 21.08 -33.68 14.38
N TRP A 70 20.36 -32.59 14.16
CA TRP A 70 19.60 -31.85 15.17
C TRP A 70 18.45 -32.73 15.67
N VAL A 71 18.54 -33.16 16.93
CA VAL A 71 17.46 -33.88 17.61
C VAL A 71 16.54 -32.84 18.23
N ARG A 72 15.23 -32.90 17.94
CA ARG A 72 14.26 -32.11 18.69
C ARG A 72 14.14 -32.75 20.07
N THR A 73 14.83 -32.20 21.07
CA THR A 73 14.65 -32.62 22.46
C THR A 73 13.25 -32.20 22.93
N GLY A 74 12.41 -33.18 23.29
CA GLY A 74 11.13 -32.93 23.94
C GLY A 74 10.01 -33.86 23.48
N ALA A 75 9.86 -34.97 24.20
CA ALA A 75 8.58 -35.60 24.54
C ALA A 75 8.57 -35.80 26.05
#